data_AF-A0A2E4Y0P3-F1
#
_entry.id   AF-A0A2E4Y0P3-F1
#
_cell.length_a   1.000
_cell.length_b   1.000
_cell.length_c   1.000
_cell.angle_alpha   90.00
_cell.angle_beta   90.00
_cell.angle_gamma   90.00
#
_symmetry.space_group_name_H-M   'P 1'
#
loop_
_entity.id
_entity.type
_entity.pdbx_description
1 polymer ?
#
loop_
_entity_poly.entity_id
_entity_poly.type
_entity_poly.pdbx_seq_one_letter_code
_entity_poly.pdbx_strand_id
1 'polypeptide(L)'
;MPPTVAETIDFMEMGWTKLLGDAFATLLRQEDRALRVIGRSPKDANVIIEVIVKERPLHDAMVDFAWRIFLLSLLISLITAALVYFSLQWFMVRPMRRLTDNIVGFREDPEDASRALHPSKRPDEIGVAERELAAMQSDVQTALRQKTHLAALGTAVAKVNHDLRGILSSALLVSDRLEDSKDPAVKSITPRIISSIERAVSLCTETLSYVGKE
;
A
#
# COMPACT_ATOMS: atom_id res chain seq x y z
N MET A 1 -31.79 41.32 57.21
CA MET A 1 -30.62 41.98 56.60
C MET A 1 -30.80 41.91 55.09
N PRO A 2 -30.64 43.01 54.33
CA PRO A 2 -30.73 42.95 52.87
C PRO A 2 -29.63 42.02 52.33
N PRO A 3 -29.89 41.23 51.27
CA PRO A 3 -28.91 40.30 50.72
C PRO A 3 -27.68 41.06 50.23
N THR A 4 -26.49 40.55 50.57
CA THR A 4 -25.20 41.10 50.11
C THR A 4 -25.10 40.96 48.60
N VAL A 5 -25.11 42.10 47.90
CA VAL A 5 -24.88 42.19 46.46
C VAL A 5 -23.44 41.80 46.17
N ALA A 6 -23.24 40.61 45.61
CA ALA A 6 -21.91 40.07 45.36
C ALA A 6 -21.32 40.55 44.01
N GLU A 7 -22.16 40.90 43.02
CA GLU A 7 -21.70 41.27 41.69
C GLU A 7 -22.72 42.17 40.98
N THR A 8 -22.24 43.26 40.36
CA THR A 8 -23.06 44.18 39.56
C THR A 8 -22.72 43.98 38.09
N ILE A 9 -23.69 43.52 37.32
CA ILE A 9 -23.58 43.26 35.88
C ILE A 9 -24.21 44.45 35.16
N ASP A 10 -23.38 45.33 34.62
CA ASP A 10 -23.82 46.46 33.77
C ASP A 10 -23.72 46.09 32.28
N PHE A 11 -24.87 45.93 31.63
CA PHE A 11 -24.95 45.57 30.22
C PHE A 11 -24.49 46.69 29.26
N MET A 12 -24.22 47.90 29.76
CA MET A 12 -23.85 49.06 28.95
C MET A 12 -22.35 49.16 28.64
N GLU A 13 -21.48 48.50 29.41
CA GLU A 13 -20.02 48.64 29.32
C GLU A 13 -19.26 47.34 28.95
N MET A 14 -19.96 46.22 28.70
CA MET A 14 -19.31 44.92 28.58
C MET A 14 -18.95 44.48 27.16
N GLY A 15 -17.67 44.13 26.97
CA GLY A 15 -17.18 43.41 25.79
C GLY A 15 -17.53 41.91 25.83
N TRP A 16 -17.70 41.31 24.65
CA TRP A 16 -18.15 39.92 24.50
C TRP A 16 -17.25 38.87 25.18
N THR A 17 -15.94 39.15 25.28
CA THR A 17 -14.98 38.28 25.97
C THR A 17 -15.23 38.20 27.47
N LYS A 18 -15.63 39.32 28.08
CA LYS A 18 -15.96 39.38 29.51
C LYS A 18 -17.26 38.63 29.78
N LEU A 19 -18.30 38.85 28.96
CA LEU A 19 -19.56 38.10 29.05
C LEU A 19 -19.37 36.59 28.93
N LEU A 20 -18.47 36.15 28.03
CA LEU A 20 -18.13 34.74 27.90
C LEU A 20 -17.45 34.21 29.17
N GLY A 21 -16.46 34.94 29.69
CA GLY A 21 -15.76 34.60 30.93
C GLY A 21 -16.69 34.54 32.14
N ASP A 22 -17.58 35.51 32.28
CA ASP A 22 -18.56 35.60 33.36
C ASP A 22 -19.58 34.45 33.26
N ALA A 23 -20.03 34.08 32.05
CA ALA A 23 -20.90 32.93 31.84
C ALA A 23 -20.21 31.59 32.22
N PHE A 24 -18.94 31.40 31.86
CA PHE A 24 -18.18 30.23 32.30
C PHE A 24 -17.95 30.23 33.82
N ALA A 25 -17.69 31.40 34.41
CA ALA A 25 -17.52 31.56 35.85
C ALA A 25 -18.81 31.22 36.62
N THR A 26 -19.97 31.65 36.12
CA THR A 26 -21.28 31.26 36.65
C THR A 26 -21.51 29.76 36.51
N LEU A 27 -21.23 29.16 35.34
CA LEU A 27 -21.42 27.72 35.13
C LEU A 27 -20.56 26.85 36.06
N LEU A 28 -19.32 27.27 36.32
CA LEU A 28 -18.34 26.54 37.15
C LEU A 28 -18.51 26.77 38.66
N ARG A 29 -19.15 27.88 39.07
CA ARG A 29 -19.36 28.20 40.48
C ARG A 29 -20.74 27.73 40.95
N GLN A 30 -20.79 27.20 42.17
CA GLN A 30 -21.99 26.57 42.74
C GLN A 30 -22.60 27.40 43.88
N GLU A 31 -22.24 28.68 43.99
CA GLU A 31 -22.66 29.55 45.10
C GLU A 31 -24.00 30.25 44.81
N ASP A 32 -24.93 30.16 45.76
CA ASP A 32 -26.23 30.83 45.70
C ASP A 32 -26.09 32.33 46.01
N ARG A 33 -25.85 33.15 44.99
CA ARG A 33 -25.82 34.61 45.14
C ARG A 33 -26.95 35.30 44.40
N ALA A 34 -27.19 36.56 44.79
CA ALA A 34 -28.07 37.44 44.07
C ALA A 34 -27.24 38.37 43.16
N LEU A 35 -27.53 38.34 41.87
CA LEU A 35 -26.94 39.20 40.86
C LEU A 35 -27.72 40.51 40.81
N ARG A 36 -27.01 41.64 40.89
CA ARG A 36 -27.58 42.96 40.64
C ARG A 36 -27.41 43.28 39.17
N VAL A 37 -28.51 43.26 38.43
CA VAL A 37 -28.56 43.58 37.01
C VAL A 37 -28.99 45.03 36.86
N ILE A 38 -28.15 45.83 36.19
CA ILE A 38 -28.46 47.22 35.86
C ILE A 38 -28.64 47.31 34.34
N GLY A 39 -29.79 47.83 33.92
CA GLY A 39 -30.11 48.00 32.51
C GLY A 39 -31.06 49.16 32.26
N ARG A 40 -31.10 49.68 31.04
CA ARG A 40 -32.07 50.71 30.66
C ARG A 40 -33.46 50.10 30.46
N SER A 41 -34.49 50.81 30.89
CA SER A 41 -35.88 50.39 30.69
C SER A 41 -36.19 50.26 29.20
N PRO A 42 -36.81 49.15 28.74
CA PRO A 42 -37.29 49.02 27.37
C PRO A 42 -38.35 50.08 26.98
N LYS A 43 -39.00 50.69 27.99
CA LYS A 43 -40.09 51.67 27.81
C LYS A 43 -39.63 53.12 27.86
N ASP A 44 -38.48 53.40 28.49
CA ASP A 44 -37.93 54.75 28.61
C ASP A 44 -36.41 54.70 28.72
N ALA A 45 -35.71 55.27 27.73
CA ALA A 45 -34.25 55.22 27.63
C ALA A 45 -33.54 56.02 28.74
N ASN A 46 -34.27 56.91 29.44
CA ASN A 46 -33.73 57.71 30.55
C ASN A 46 -33.93 57.05 31.92
N VAL A 47 -34.60 55.91 32.00
CA VAL A 47 -34.87 55.19 33.25
C VAL A 47 -33.92 53.99 33.37
N ILE A 48 -33.10 53.99 34.42
CA ILE A 48 -32.25 52.86 34.79
C ILE A 48 -33.05 51.95 35.73
N ILE A 49 -33.17 50.68 35.35
CA ILE A 49 -33.81 49.65 36.17
C ILE A 49 -32.70 48.84 36.84
N GLU A 50 -32.82 48.69 38.15
CA GLU A 50 -32.02 47.79 38.95
C GLU A 50 -32.88 46.60 39.37
N VAL A 51 -32.45 45.38 39.01
CA VAL A 51 -33.14 44.15 39.39
C VAL A 51 -32.17 43.24 40.13
N ILE A 52 -32.60 42.74 41.28
CA ILE A 52 -31.88 41.71 42.04
C ILE A 52 -32.47 40.36 41.65
N VAL A 53 -31.68 39.53 40.97
CA VAL A 53 -32.10 38.19 40.50
C VAL A 53 -31.28 37.13 41.21
N LYS A 54 -31.89 36.01 41.61
CA LYS A 54 -31.15 34.86 42.13
C LYS A 54 -30.38 34.18 40.99
N GLU A 55 -29.10 33.86 41.20
CA GLU A 55 -28.25 33.20 40.19
C GLU A 55 -28.64 31.72 39.95
N ARG A 56 -29.17 31.02 40.98
CA ARG A 56 -29.44 29.57 40.92
C ARG A 56 -30.28 29.09 39.72
N PRO A 57 -31.45 29.70 39.42
CA PRO A 57 -32.26 29.25 38.28
C PRO A 57 -31.58 29.46 36.93
N LEU A 58 -30.68 30.45 36.85
CA LEU A 58 -29.86 30.69 35.65
C LEU A 58 -28.80 29.60 35.52
N HIS A 59 -28.11 29.24 36.62
CA HIS A 59 -27.14 28.15 36.65
C HIS A 59 -27.75 26.82 36.21
N ASP A 60 -28.88 26.43 36.81
CA ASP A 60 -29.57 25.17 36.49
C ASP A 60 -29.96 25.11 34.99
N ALA A 61 -30.49 26.20 34.45
CA ALA A 61 -30.85 26.30 33.03
C ALA A 61 -29.61 26.26 32.11
N MET A 62 -28.50 26.87 32.51
CA MET A 62 -27.24 26.83 31.77
C MET A 62 -26.64 25.41 31.74
N VAL A 63 -26.70 24.67 32.86
CA VAL A 63 -26.24 23.28 32.94
C VAL A 63 -27.08 22.38 32.04
N ASP A 64 -28.41 22.48 32.10
CA ASP A 64 -29.31 21.70 31.24
C ASP A 64 -29.05 21.97 29.76
N PHE A 65 -28.87 23.25 29.40
CA PHE A 65 -28.55 23.64 28.02
C PHE A 65 -27.18 23.13 27.57
N ALA A 66 -26.16 23.25 28.42
CA ALA A 66 -24.82 22.75 28.14
C ALA A 66 -24.82 21.23 27.90
N TRP A 67 -25.57 20.47 28.71
CA TRP A 67 -25.67 19.02 28.54
C TRP A 67 -26.36 18.63 27.23
N ARG A 68 -27.44 19.32 26.86
CA ARG A 68 -28.15 19.10 25.58
C ARG A 68 -27.23 19.33 24.38
N ILE A 69 -26.50 20.45 24.36
CA ILE A 69 -25.56 20.75 23.28
C ILE A 69 -24.40 19.77 23.29
N PHE A 70 -23.82 19.48 24.45
CA PHE A 70 -22.73 18.52 24.58
C PHE A 70 -23.09 17.16 23.97
N LEU A 71 -24.26 16.61 24.34
CA LEU A 71 -24.74 15.33 23.80
C LEU A 71 -24.97 15.39 22.29
N LEU A 72 -25.56 16.48 21.79
CA LEU A 72 -25.79 16.66 20.35
C LEU A 72 -24.47 16.76 19.57
N SER A 73 -23.52 17.55 20.06
CA SER A 73 -22.20 17.70 19.45
C SER A 73 -21.40 16.41 19.50
N LEU A 74 -21.46 15.67 20.61
CA LEU A 74 -20.83 14.36 20.75
C LEU A 74 -21.41 13.35 19.77
N LEU A 75 -22.74 13.31 19.64
CA LEU A 75 -23.43 12.43 18.70
C LEU A 75 -23.01 12.73 17.25
N ILE A 76 -23.05 13.99 16.84
CA ILE A 76 -22.65 14.40 15.48
C ILE A 76 -21.18 14.06 15.24
N SER A 77 -20.30 14.39 16.19
CA SER A 77 -18.86 14.10 16.09
C SER A 77 -18.59 12.61 15.94
N LEU A 78 -19.26 11.76 16.72
CA LEU A 78 -19.12 10.31 16.64
C LEU A 78 -19.58 9.78 15.28
N ILE A 79 -20.72 10.25 14.79
CA ILE A 79 -21.25 9.88 13.47
C ILE A 79 -20.27 10.29 12.36
N THR A 80 -19.79 11.53 12.38
CA THR A 80 -18.81 12.03 11.40
C THR A 80 -17.52 11.22 11.47
N ALA A 81 -16.99 10.96 12.67
CA ALA A 81 -15.78 10.17 12.85
C ALA A 81 -15.96 8.74 12.32
N ALA A 82 -17.09 8.10 12.61
CA ALA A 82 -17.41 6.77 12.09
C ALA A 82 -17.48 6.77 10.56
N LEU A 83 -18.18 7.73 9.95
CA LEU A 83 -18.29 7.85 8.49
C LEU A 83 -16.92 8.05 7.83
N VAL A 84 -16.09 8.94 8.37
CA VAL A 84 -14.72 9.16 7.87
C VAL A 84 -13.88 7.89 7.99
N TYR A 85 -13.95 7.22 9.15
CA TYR A 85 -13.22 5.97 9.39
C TYR A 85 -13.64 4.88 8.40
N PHE A 86 -14.93 4.62 8.24
CA PHE A 86 -15.43 3.60 7.33
C PHE A 86 -15.14 3.94 5.87
N SER A 87 -15.23 5.22 5.50
CA SER A 87 -14.86 5.69 4.16
C SER A 87 -13.40 5.39 3.86
N LEU A 88 -12.46 5.82 4.71
CA LEU A 88 -11.03 5.54 4.53
C LEU A 88 -10.72 4.04 4.54
N GLN A 89 -11.34 3.30 5.46
CA GLN A 89 -11.14 1.86 5.58
C GLN A 89 -11.54 1.12 4.30
N TRP A 90 -12.64 1.52 3.66
CA TRP A 90 -13.14 0.85 2.47
C TRP A 90 -12.49 1.35 1.18
N PHE A 91 -12.34 2.67 1.02
CA PHE A 91 -11.81 3.26 -0.22
C PHE A 91 -10.30 3.14 -0.35
N MET A 92 -9.56 3.12 0.76
CA MET A 92 -8.10 3.19 0.76
C MET A 92 -7.44 1.98 1.44
N VAL A 93 -7.75 1.71 2.71
CA VAL A 93 -7.00 0.71 3.50
C VAL A 93 -7.20 -0.72 2.99
N ARG A 94 -8.45 -1.15 2.75
CA ARG A 94 -8.75 -2.49 2.23
C ARG A 94 -8.07 -2.78 0.88
N PRO A 95 -8.18 -1.90 -0.14
CA PRO A 95 -7.48 -2.07 -1.41
C PRO A 95 -5.96 -2.12 -1.27
N MET A 96 -5.38 -1.25 -0.45
CA MET A 96 -3.93 -1.26 -0.19
C MET A 96 -3.47 -2.58 0.43
N ARG A 97 -4.21 -3.12 1.41
CA ARG A 97 -3.92 -4.44 1.99
C ARG A 97 -3.99 -5.54 0.93
N ARG A 98 -5.05 -5.57 0.12
CA ARG A 98 -5.20 -6.57 -0.95
C ARG A 98 -4.05 -6.50 -1.96
N LEU A 99 -3.60 -5.30 -2.32
CA LEU A 99 -2.46 -5.08 -3.22
C LEU A 99 -1.18 -5.62 -2.59
N THR A 100 -0.92 -5.28 -1.31
CA THR A 100 0.24 -5.79 -0.56
C THR A 100 0.23 -7.32 -0.44
N ASP A 101 -0.91 -7.92 -0.12
CA ASP A 101 -1.06 -9.38 -0.01
C ASP A 101 -0.75 -10.06 -1.36
N ASN A 102 -1.14 -9.45 -2.48
CA ASN A 102 -0.79 -9.94 -3.82
C ASN A 102 0.72 -9.84 -4.10
N ILE A 103 1.36 -8.74 -3.72
CA ILE A 103 2.81 -8.57 -3.88
C ILE A 103 3.55 -9.65 -3.08
N VAL A 104 3.15 -9.89 -1.83
CA VAL A 104 3.74 -10.92 -0.98
C VAL A 104 3.49 -12.31 -1.57
N GLY A 105 2.26 -12.62 -1.96
CA GLY A 105 1.91 -13.92 -2.54
C GLY A 105 2.64 -14.21 -3.85
N PHE A 106 2.78 -13.22 -4.73
CA PHE A 106 3.55 -13.34 -5.98
C PHE A 106 5.04 -13.51 -5.72
N ARG A 107 5.59 -12.84 -4.69
CA ARG A 107 7.01 -12.98 -4.34
C ARG A 107 7.35 -14.39 -3.86
N GLU A 108 6.43 -15.07 -3.18
CA GLU A 108 6.66 -16.44 -2.68
C GLU A 108 6.80 -17.46 -3.81
N ASP A 109 5.98 -17.33 -4.86
CA ASP A 109 6.03 -18.19 -6.03
C ASP A 109 5.69 -17.38 -7.29
N PRO A 110 6.70 -16.76 -7.94
CA PRO A 110 6.47 -15.88 -9.08
C PRO A 110 6.16 -16.64 -10.37
N GLU A 111 6.44 -17.95 -10.46
CA GLU A 111 6.20 -18.75 -11.67
C GLU A 111 4.72 -19.17 -11.82
N ASP A 112 3.98 -19.18 -10.72
CA ASP A 112 2.54 -19.47 -10.70
C ASP A 112 1.72 -18.29 -11.27
N ALA A 113 1.20 -18.49 -12.49
CA ALA A 113 0.35 -17.52 -13.19
C ALA A 113 -0.95 -17.20 -12.44
N SER A 114 -1.44 -18.09 -11.56
CA SER A 114 -2.67 -17.85 -10.81
C SER A 114 -2.52 -16.80 -9.71
N ARG A 115 -1.27 -16.52 -9.29
CA ARG A 115 -0.93 -15.52 -8.27
C ARG A 115 -0.75 -14.10 -8.84
N ALA A 116 -0.89 -13.93 -10.15
CA ALA A 116 -0.87 -12.61 -10.77
C ALA A 116 -2.11 -11.80 -10.36
N LEU A 117 -1.89 -10.52 -10.08
CA LEU A 117 -2.94 -9.61 -9.69
C LEU A 117 -3.87 -9.36 -10.89
N HIS A 118 -5.17 -9.52 -10.68
CA HIS A 118 -6.20 -9.08 -11.62
C HIS A 118 -6.61 -7.63 -11.29
N PRO A 119 -6.28 -6.65 -12.14
CA PRO A 119 -6.60 -5.26 -11.88
C PRO A 119 -8.11 -5.03 -11.83
N SER A 120 -8.57 -4.21 -10.88
CA SER A 120 -9.95 -3.76 -10.83
C SER A 120 -10.21 -2.65 -11.86
N LYS A 121 -11.49 -2.41 -12.18
CA LYS A 121 -11.92 -1.33 -13.09
C LYS A 121 -11.93 0.06 -12.41
N ARG A 122 -11.14 0.25 -11.35
CA ARG A 122 -11.13 1.52 -10.62
C ARG A 122 -10.40 2.60 -11.43
N PRO A 123 -10.96 3.83 -11.49
CA PRO A 123 -10.36 4.94 -12.22
C PRO A 123 -9.37 5.77 -11.38
N ASP A 124 -9.20 5.44 -10.10
CA ASP A 124 -8.30 6.16 -9.18
C ASP A 124 -6.83 5.69 -9.30
N GLU A 125 -5.95 6.35 -8.56
CA GLU A 125 -4.51 6.07 -8.50
C GLU A 125 -4.22 4.65 -8.02
N ILE A 126 -5.08 4.09 -7.16
CA ILE A 126 -4.97 2.69 -6.71
C ILE A 126 -5.24 1.76 -7.91
N GLY A 127 -6.25 2.05 -8.73
CA GLY A 127 -6.50 1.31 -9.96
C GLY A 127 -5.35 1.40 -10.97
N VAL A 128 -4.67 2.55 -11.06
CA VAL A 128 -3.43 2.68 -11.87
C VAL A 128 -2.35 1.77 -11.31
N ALA A 129 -2.08 1.82 -10.00
CA ALA A 129 -1.08 0.97 -9.36
C ALA A 129 -1.36 -0.53 -9.55
N GLU A 130 -2.62 -0.95 -9.49
CA GLU A 130 -3.03 -2.34 -9.78
C GLU A 130 -2.67 -2.75 -11.22
N ARG A 131 -2.93 -1.90 -12.21
CA ARG A 131 -2.62 -2.19 -13.63
C ARG A 131 -1.11 -2.27 -13.87
N GLU A 132 -0.36 -1.31 -13.34
CA GLU A 132 1.10 -1.29 -13.47
C GLU A 132 1.76 -2.49 -12.76
N LEU A 133 1.25 -2.87 -11.58
CA LEU A 133 1.73 -4.07 -10.89
C LEU A 133 1.48 -5.34 -11.72
N ALA A 134 0.28 -5.48 -12.29
CA ALA A 134 -0.05 -6.64 -13.12
C ALA A 134 0.85 -6.72 -14.37
N ALA A 135 1.13 -5.59 -15.01
CA ALA A 135 2.08 -5.52 -16.13
C ALA A 135 3.48 -5.99 -15.71
N MET A 136 4.00 -5.45 -14.60
CA MET A 136 5.31 -5.83 -14.07
C MET A 136 5.38 -7.33 -13.71
N GLN A 137 4.34 -7.88 -13.10
CA GLN A 137 4.27 -9.31 -12.78
C GLN A 137 4.32 -10.19 -14.04
N SER A 138 3.60 -9.79 -15.09
CA SER A 138 3.61 -10.48 -16.40
C SER A 138 5.00 -10.47 -17.04
N ASP A 139 5.70 -9.33 -16.98
CA ASP A 139 7.06 -9.20 -17.52
C ASP A 139 8.05 -10.09 -16.76
N VAL A 140 7.97 -10.10 -15.43
CA VAL A 140 8.79 -10.98 -14.57
C VAL A 140 8.54 -12.45 -14.89
N GLN A 141 7.28 -12.86 -15.03
CA GLN A 141 6.94 -14.24 -15.41
C GLN A 141 7.51 -14.63 -16.77
N THR A 142 7.42 -13.73 -17.75
CA THR A 142 7.97 -13.95 -19.08
C THR A 142 9.49 -14.13 -19.02
N ALA A 143 10.19 -13.28 -18.26
CA ALA A 143 11.62 -13.38 -18.07
C ALA A 143 12.04 -14.69 -17.36
N LEU A 144 11.29 -15.12 -16.34
CA LEU A 144 11.55 -16.40 -15.66
C LEU A 144 11.36 -17.60 -16.60
N ARG A 145 10.32 -17.60 -17.43
CA ARG A 145 10.10 -18.65 -18.44
C ARG A 145 11.19 -18.68 -19.50
N GLN A 146 11.69 -17.53 -19.94
CA GLN A 146 12.81 -17.47 -20.87
C GLN A 146 14.09 -18.02 -20.24
N LYS A 147 14.38 -17.64 -18.98
CA LYS A 147 15.54 -18.15 -18.24
C LYS A 147 15.50 -19.67 -18.06
N THR A 148 14.34 -20.23 -17.70
CA THR A 148 14.17 -21.69 -17.56
C THR A 148 14.33 -22.41 -18.89
N HIS A 149 13.82 -21.83 -19.98
CA HIS A 149 14.02 -22.37 -21.33
C HIS A 149 15.50 -22.39 -21.74
N LEU A 150 16.23 -21.30 -21.50
CA LEU A 150 17.68 -21.22 -21.79
C LEU A 150 18.48 -22.22 -20.94
N ALA A 151 18.12 -22.41 -19.67
CA ALA A 151 18.74 -23.42 -18.82
C ALA A 151 18.49 -24.86 -19.33
N ALA A 152 17.28 -25.14 -19.78
CA ALA A 152 16.93 -26.43 -20.40
C ALA A 152 17.70 -26.65 -21.71
N LEU A 153 17.82 -25.61 -22.54
CA LEU A 153 18.61 -25.64 -23.77
C LEU A 153 20.09 -25.92 -23.46
N GLY A 154 20.68 -25.20 -22.50
CA GLY A 154 22.06 -25.44 -22.06
C GLY A 154 22.29 -26.87 -21.59
N THR A 155 21.32 -27.45 -20.87
CA THR A 155 21.36 -28.86 -20.44
C THR A 155 21.32 -29.81 -21.63
N ALA A 156 20.44 -29.56 -22.60
CA ALA A 156 20.34 -30.37 -23.82
C ALA A 156 21.63 -30.29 -24.67
N VAL A 157 22.17 -29.08 -24.81
CA VAL A 157 23.44 -28.83 -25.51
C VAL A 157 24.60 -29.56 -24.84
N ALA A 158 24.70 -29.51 -23.50
CA ALA A 158 25.72 -30.23 -22.74
C ALA A 158 25.64 -31.74 -22.97
N LYS A 159 24.41 -32.30 -23.04
CA LYS A 159 24.20 -33.71 -23.34
C LYS A 159 24.65 -34.07 -24.77
N VAL A 160 24.28 -33.27 -25.77
CA VAL A 160 24.72 -33.50 -27.16
C VAL A 160 26.24 -33.46 -27.27
N ASN A 161 26.90 -32.52 -26.59
CA ASN A 161 28.37 -32.44 -26.60
C ASN A 161 29.01 -33.70 -25.99
N HIS A 162 28.48 -34.17 -24.86
CA HIS A 162 28.92 -35.41 -24.23
C HIS A 162 28.76 -36.61 -25.18
N ASP A 163 27.60 -36.75 -25.83
CA ASP A 163 27.31 -37.86 -26.72
C ASP A 163 28.20 -37.83 -27.98
N LEU A 164 28.45 -36.63 -28.54
CA LEU A 164 29.40 -36.44 -29.63
C LEU A 164 30.82 -36.87 -29.23
N ARG A 165 31.27 -36.47 -28.04
CA ARG A 165 32.59 -36.87 -27.52
C ARG A 165 32.69 -38.40 -27.36
N GLY A 166 31.64 -39.05 -26.87
CA GLY A 166 31.56 -40.51 -26.78
C GLY A 166 31.62 -41.22 -28.14
N ILE A 167 30.90 -40.71 -29.14
CA ILE A 167 30.94 -41.24 -30.52
C ILE A 167 32.34 -41.07 -31.11
N LEU A 168 32.98 -39.92 -30.90
CA LEU A 168 34.34 -39.66 -31.41
C LEU A 168 35.36 -40.63 -30.81
N SER A 169 35.32 -40.86 -29.50
CA SER A 169 36.19 -41.85 -28.84
C SER A 169 36.00 -43.26 -29.41
N SER A 170 34.76 -43.64 -29.71
CA SER A 170 34.46 -44.94 -30.33
C SER A 170 34.96 -45.02 -31.78
N ALA A 171 34.81 -43.94 -32.55
CA ALA A 171 35.28 -43.86 -33.93
C ALA A 171 36.81 -43.90 -34.01
N LEU A 172 37.51 -43.22 -33.10
CA LEU A 172 38.98 -43.27 -32.98
C LEU A 172 39.48 -44.68 -32.68
N LEU A 173 38.84 -45.41 -31.76
CA LEU A 173 39.18 -46.81 -31.47
C LEU A 173 38.99 -47.75 -32.67
N VAL A 174 37.95 -47.54 -33.47
CA VAL A 174 37.75 -48.30 -34.73
C VAL A 174 38.78 -47.89 -35.78
N SER A 175 39.16 -46.62 -35.80
CA SER A 175 40.20 -46.11 -36.69
C SER A 175 41.57 -46.69 -36.39
N ASP A 176 41.98 -46.77 -35.11
CA ASP A 176 43.24 -47.41 -34.71
C ASP A 176 43.32 -48.87 -35.23
N ARG A 177 42.19 -49.59 -35.23
CA ARG A 177 42.10 -50.94 -35.80
C ARG A 177 42.18 -50.97 -37.33
N LEU A 178 41.67 -49.95 -38.01
CA LEU A 178 41.75 -49.82 -39.47
C LEU A 178 43.16 -49.41 -39.93
N GLU A 179 43.90 -48.66 -39.11
CA GLU A 179 45.29 -48.28 -39.37
C GLU A 179 46.24 -49.48 -39.29
N ASP A 180 45.93 -50.45 -38.43
CA ASP A 180 46.60 -51.75 -38.32
C ASP A 180 46.20 -52.74 -39.43
N SER A 181 45.29 -52.35 -40.34
CA SER A 181 44.88 -53.15 -41.49
C SER A 181 45.99 -53.24 -42.56
N LYS A 182 46.12 -54.43 -43.17
CA LYS A 182 47.12 -54.72 -44.21
C LYS A 182 46.69 -54.28 -45.63
N ASP A 183 45.45 -53.82 -45.79
CA ASP A 183 44.92 -53.38 -47.08
C ASP A 183 45.39 -51.95 -47.44
N PRO A 184 46.18 -51.75 -48.52
CA PRO A 184 46.69 -50.45 -48.94
C PRO A 184 45.60 -49.42 -49.24
N ALA A 185 44.43 -49.86 -49.73
CA ALA A 185 43.34 -48.96 -50.08
C ALA A 185 42.71 -48.34 -48.81
N VAL A 186 42.50 -49.16 -47.77
CA VAL A 186 41.96 -48.73 -46.47
C VAL A 186 42.91 -47.75 -45.78
N LYS A 187 44.22 -48.05 -45.75
CA LYS A 187 45.25 -47.16 -45.17
C LYS A 187 45.26 -45.75 -45.77
N SER A 188 44.96 -45.63 -47.07
CA SER A 188 44.95 -44.33 -47.76
C SER A 188 43.71 -43.47 -47.47
N ILE A 189 42.58 -44.08 -47.09
CA ILE A 189 41.28 -43.40 -46.95
C ILE A 189 41.00 -43.03 -45.48
N THR A 190 41.44 -43.86 -44.52
CA THR A 190 41.21 -43.68 -43.08
C THR A 190 41.56 -42.26 -42.55
N PRO A 191 42.72 -41.65 -42.87
CA PRO A 191 43.08 -40.33 -42.33
C PRO A 191 42.12 -39.21 -42.77
N ARG A 192 41.58 -39.30 -44.00
CA ARG A 192 40.62 -38.32 -44.52
C ARG A 192 39.28 -38.40 -43.78
N ILE A 193 38.85 -39.60 -43.41
CA ILE A 193 37.60 -39.81 -42.67
C ILE A 193 37.73 -39.22 -41.26
N ILE A 194 38.82 -39.50 -40.55
CA ILE A 194 39.08 -38.93 -39.21
C ILE A 194 39.04 -37.40 -39.26
N SER A 195 39.80 -36.79 -40.19
CA SER A 195 39.87 -35.33 -40.28
C SER A 195 38.53 -34.68 -40.60
N SER A 196 37.67 -35.36 -41.37
CA SER A 196 36.33 -34.88 -41.69
C SER A 196 35.40 -34.95 -40.48
N ILE A 197 35.50 -36.01 -39.69
CA ILE A 197 34.71 -36.19 -38.46
C ILE A 197 35.16 -35.16 -37.40
N GLU A 198 36.46 -34.96 -37.22
CA GLU A 198 36.98 -33.93 -36.30
C GLU A 198 36.51 -32.52 -36.67
N ARG A 199 36.51 -32.18 -37.97
CA ARG A 199 35.95 -30.89 -38.44
C ARG A 199 34.46 -30.76 -38.20
N ALA A 200 33.68 -31.81 -38.47
CA ALA A 200 32.24 -31.78 -38.24
C ALA A 200 31.92 -31.56 -36.75
N VAL A 201 32.66 -32.23 -35.87
CA VAL A 201 32.52 -32.06 -34.41
C VAL A 201 32.96 -30.67 -33.96
N SER A 202 34.06 -30.13 -34.50
CA SER A 202 34.50 -28.76 -34.22
C SER A 202 33.42 -27.74 -34.59
N LEU A 203 32.86 -27.85 -35.80
CA LEU A 203 31.79 -26.95 -36.27
C LEU A 203 30.53 -27.04 -35.42
N CYS A 204 30.09 -28.25 -35.04
CA CYS A 204 28.96 -28.43 -34.13
C CYS A 204 29.26 -27.83 -32.75
N THR A 205 30.45 -28.05 -32.21
CA THR A 205 30.84 -27.55 -30.87
C THR A 205 30.91 -26.03 -30.85
N GLU A 206 31.45 -25.41 -31.89
CA GLU A 206 31.55 -23.96 -32.02
C GLU A 206 30.15 -23.32 -32.13
N THR A 207 29.28 -23.89 -32.96
CA THR A 207 27.88 -23.43 -33.11
C THR A 207 27.09 -23.57 -31.80
N LEU A 208 27.25 -24.69 -31.09
CA LEU A 208 26.60 -24.93 -29.79
C LEU A 208 27.14 -24.02 -28.68
N SER A 209 28.43 -23.68 -28.70
CA SER A 209 29.05 -22.78 -27.73
C SER A 209 28.60 -21.32 -27.87
N TYR A 210 28.25 -20.91 -29.08
CA TYR A 210 27.73 -19.57 -29.38
C TYR A 210 26.31 -19.39 -28.79
N VAL A 211 25.45 -20.39 -28.96
CA VAL A 211 24.06 -20.38 -28.45
C VAL A 211 23.96 -20.42 -26.91
N GLY A 212 25.01 -20.89 -26.22
CA GLY A 212 25.04 -20.93 -24.76
C GLY A 212 25.64 -19.70 -24.07
N LYS A 213 26.11 -18.69 -24.83
CA LYS A 213 26.79 -17.49 -24.29
C LYS A 213 25.96 -16.19 -24.35
N GLU A 214 24.77 -16.23 -24.93
CA GLU A 214 23.74 -15.18 -24.82
C GLU A 214 22.67 -15.57 -23.79
#